data_AF-A0A7D9M8X5-F1
#
_entry.id   AF-A0A7D9M8X5-F1
#
_cell.length_a   1.000
_cell.length_b   1.000
_cell.length_c   1.000
_cell.angle_alpha   90.00
_cell.angle_beta   90.00
_cell.angle_gamma   90.00
#
_symmetry.space_group_name_H-M   'P 1'
#
loop_
_entity.id
_entity.type
_entity.pdbx_description
1 polymer ?
#
loop_
_entity_poly.entity_id
_entity_poly.type
_entity_poly.pdbx_seq_one_letter_code
_entity_poly.pdbx_strand_id
1 'polypeptide(L)'
;SGKFPTRVPVELEDVKKRRFALLFNLSEDAFRLAEPVEFGEGENAYKDWIVKLNRYLKGIRLLRKRYNFHRREQEPGESVDSYAVSLREAGARCGFHGDEYSSRLVNQFILGLRDKATQNKLLQEPPNSLDDALLIARRFEAANATMKTLAREATEKSSRTTIGS
;
A
#
# COMPACT_ATOMS: atom_id res chain seq x y z
N SER A 1 27.27 -31.47 -2.91
CA SER A 1 26.90 -31.14 -4.30
C SER A 1 25.60 -31.86 -4.64
N GLY A 2 24.46 -31.21 -4.38
CA GLY A 2 23.15 -31.79 -4.69
C GLY A 2 22.95 -31.87 -6.20
N LYS A 3 22.90 -33.08 -6.77
CA LYS A 3 22.56 -33.28 -8.17
C LYS A 3 21.13 -32.79 -8.38
N PHE A 4 20.97 -31.67 -9.11
CA PHE A 4 19.68 -31.35 -9.69
C PHE A 4 19.28 -32.51 -10.61
N PRO A 5 18.06 -33.07 -10.48
CA PRO A 5 17.62 -34.13 -11.36
C PRO A 5 17.70 -33.65 -12.82
N THR A 6 18.27 -34.49 -13.67
CA THR A 6 18.36 -34.28 -15.11
C THR A 6 16.98 -33.92 -15.65
N ARG A 7 16.87 -32.73 -16.27
CA ARG A 7 15.64 -32.29 -16.94
C ARG A 7 15.32 -33.27 -18.06
N VAL A 8 14.41 -34.20 -17.79
CA VAL A 8 13.80 -35.04 -18.82
C VAL A 8 12.97 -34.12 -19.73
N PRO A 9 13.14 -34.17 -21.06
CA PRO A 9 12.25 -33.47 -21.98
C PRO A 9 10.84 -34.06 -21.78
N VAL A 10 9.96 -33.32 -21.12
CA VAL A 10 8.56 -33.72 -21.00
C VAL A 10 7.93 -33.43 -22.37
N GLU A 11 7.46 -34.45 -23.08
CA GLU A 11 6.55 -34.24 -24.21
C GLU A 11 5.28 -33.57 -23.70
N LEU A 12 5.17 -32.28 -24.00
CA LEU A 12 4.10 -31.40 -23.54
C LEU A 12 2.86 -31.55 -24.42
N GLU A 13 2.46 -32.70 -24.94
CA GLU A 13 1.20 -32.81 -25.70
C GLU A 13 -0.01 -32.88 -24.78
N ASP A 14 0.17 -33.54 -23.62
CA ASP A 14 -0.85 -33.68 -22.59
C ASP A 14 -0.96 -32.41 -21.71
N VAL A 15 -2.18 -31.86 -21.62
CA VAL A 15 -2.50 -30.65 -20.87
C VAL A 15 -2.27 -30.77 -19.35
N LYS A 16 -2.43 -31.96 -18.77
CA LYS A 16 -2.12 -32.25 -17.36
C LYS A 16 -0.62 -32.32 -17.15
N LYS A 17 0.15 -32.93 -18.08
CA LYS A 17 1.62 -32.92 -18.04
C LYS A 17 2.18 -31.50 -18.16
N ARG A 18 1.59 -30.63 -19.00
CA ARG A 18 1.94 -29.20 -19.07
C ARG A 18 1.75 -28.50 -17.73
N ARG A 19 0.58 -28.66 -17.09
CA ARG A 19 0.30 -28.08 -15.77
C ARG A 19 1.29 -28.60 -14.73
N PHE A 20 1.50 -29.90 -14.66
CA PHE A 20 2.44 -30.51 -13.71
C PHE A 20 3.86 -30.01 -13.91
N ALA A 21 4.35 -29.97 -15.17
CA ALA A 21 5.67 -29.45 -15.49
C ALA A 21 5.81 -27.98 -15.07
N LEU A 22 4.82 -27.13 -15.30
CA LEU A 22 4.86 -25.75 -14.83
C LEU A 22 4.93 -25.70 -13.30
N LEU A 23 4.00 -26.35 -12.60
CA LEU A 23 3.88 -26.33 -11.14
C LEU A 23 5.12 -26.92 -10.44
N PHE A 24 5.72 -27.97 -11.00
CA PHE A 24 6.93 -28.60 -10.46
C PHE A 24 8.18 -27.73 -10.62
N ASN A 25 8.23 -26.88 -11.64
CA ASN A 25 9.32 -25.92 -11.85
C ASN A 25 9.11 -24.60 -11.09
N LEU A 26 7.98 -24.42 -10.42
CA LEU A 26 7.73 -23.28 -9.54
C LEU A 26 8.35 -23.52 -8.15
N SER A 27 8.66 -22.43 -7.43
CA SER A 27 8.98 -22.54 -6.00
C SER A 27 7.77 -23.05 -5.22
N GLU A 28 8.02 -23.60 -4.03
CA GLU A 28 6.96 -24.11 -3.14
C GLU A 28 5.86 -23.07 -2.87
N ASP A 29 6.25 -21.81 -2.67
CA ASP A 29 5.30 -20.70 -2.50
C ASP A 29 4.44 -20.47 -3.74
N ALA A 30 5.03 -20.52 -4.93
CA ALA A 30 4.30 -20.33 -6.18
C ALA A 30 3.37 -21.52 -6.49
N PHE A 31 3.72 -22.73 -6.06
CA PHE A 31 2.84 -23.90 -6.10
C PHE A 31 1.61 -23.71 -5.20
N ARG A 32 1.82 -23.36 -3.92
CA ARG A 32 0.73 -23.11 -2.95
C ARG A 32 -0.22 -22.00 -3.43
N LEU A 33 0.30 -20.98 -4.11
CA LEU A 33 -0.52 -19.91 -4.70
C LEU A 33 -1.36 -20.37 -5.91
N ALA A 34 -0.97 -21.44 -6.59
CA ALA A 34 -1.67 -21.95 -7.76
C ALA A 34 -2.64 -23.10 -7.43
N GLU A 35 -2.46 -23.76 -6.30
CA GLU A 35 -3.27 -24.89 -5.83
C GLU A 35 -4.78 -24.61 -5.77
N PRO A 36 -5.26 -23.43 -5.29
CA PRO A 36 -6.69 -23.13 -5.23
C PRO A 36 -7.35 -22.97 -6.61
N VAL A 37 -6.57 -22.90 -7.69
CA VAL A 37 -7.09 -22.67 -9.04
C VAL A 37 -7.43 -23.99 -9.71
N GLU A 38 -8.73 -24.27 -9.79
CA GLU A 38 -9.28 -25.48 -10.41
C GLU A 38 -8.82 -25.67 -11.87
N PHE A 39 -8.43 -26.90 -12.18
CA PHE A 39 -8.06 -27.33 -13.52
C PHE A 39 -9.22 -28.07 -14.19
N GLY A 40 -9.61 -27.61 -15.38
CA GLY A 40 -10.73 -28.19 -16.12
C GLY A 40 -10.34 -29.39 -16.98
N GLU A 41 -11.27 -29.82 -17.82
CA GLU A 41 -11.11 -30.92 -18.77
C GLU A 41 -11.15 -30.41 -20.23
N GLY A 42 -10.74 -31.26 -21.17
CA GLY A 42 -10.72 -30.95 -22.60
C GLY A 42 -9.42 -30.31 -23.10
N GLU A 43 -9.34 -30.13 -24.43
CA GLU A 43 -8.12 -29.69 -25.11
C GLU A 43 -7.67 -28.27 -24.74
N ASN A 44 -8.63 -27.39 -24.36
CA ASN A 44 -8.35 -26.02 -23.94
C ASN A 44 -8.08 -25.86 -22.44
N ALA A 45 -8.18 -26.94 -21.64
CA ALA A 45 -8.09 -26.89 -20.18
C ALA A 45 -6.84 -26.17 -19.67
N TYR A 46 -5.69 -26.37 -20.32
CA TYR A 46 -4.46 -25.69 -19.94
C TYR A 46 -4.53 -24.18 -20.18
N LYS A 47 -5.03 -23.75 -21.34
CA LYS A 47 -5.16 -22.32 -21.67
C LYS A 47 -6.12 -21.64 -20.71
N ASP A 48 -7.27 -22.25 -20.47
CA ASP A 48 -8.29 -21.72 -19.56
C ASP A 48 -7.76 -21.63 -18.13
N TRP A 49 -7.03 -22.66 -17.67
CA TRP A 49 -6.39 -22.66 -16.37
C TRP A 49 -5.35 -21.55 -16.23
N ILE A 50 -4.51 -21.30 -17.24
CA ILE A 50 -3.55 -20.18 -17.23
C ILE A 50 -4.27 -18.83 -17.13
N VAL A 51 -5.41 -18.65 -17.81
CA VAL A 51 -6.22 -17.43 -17.70
C VAL A 51 -6.78 -17.27 -16.28
N LYS A 52 -7.34 -18.34 -15.69
CA LYS A 52 -7.85 -18.35 -14.31
C LYS A 52 -6.73 -18.04 -13.31
N LEU A 53 -5.57 -18.69 -13.45
CA LEU A 53 -4.41 -18.50 -12.59
C LEU A 53 -3.91 -17.06 -12.65
N ASN A 54 -3.77 -16.49 -13.85
CA ASN A 54 -3.35 -15.09 -14.00
C ASN A 54 -4.33 -14.11 -13.36
N ARG A 55 -5.64 -14.36 -13.49
CA ARG A 55 -6.68 -13.56 -12.83
C ARG A 55 -6.58 -13.66 -11.31
N TYR A 56 -6.43 -14.87 -10.78
CA TYR A 56 -6.27 -15.12 -9.35
C TYR A 56 -5.04 -14.39 -8.78
N LEU A 57 -3.87 -14.57 -9.41
CA LEU A 57 -2.63 -13.91 -9.00
C LEU A 57 -2.69 -12.38 -9.15
N LYS A 58 -3.43 -11.85 -10.14
CA LYS A 58 -3.71 -10.42 -10.24
C LYS A 58 -4.55 -9.94 -9.04
N GLY A 59 -5.55 -10.71 -8.63
CA GLY A 59 -6.38 -10.45 -7.45
C GLY A 59 -5.55 -10.37 -6.17
N ILE A 60 -4.69 -11.37 -5.91
CA ILE A 60 -3.80 -11.38 -4.73
C ILE A 60 -2.86 -10.16 -4.74
N ARG A 61 -2.25 -9.85 -5.89
CA ARG A 61 -1.39 -8.67 -6.02
C ARG A 61 -2.13 -7.38 -5.73
N LEU A 62 -3.38 -7.26 -6.19
CA LEU A 62 -4.22 -6.10 -5.92
C LEU A 62 -4.57 -5.99 -4.44
N LEU A 63 -4.95 -7.10 -3.81
CA LEU A 63 -5.24 -7.17 -2.38
C LEU A 63 -4.05 -6.71 -1.55
N ARG A 64 -2.83 -7.18 -1.86
CA ARG A 64 -1.60 -6.75 -1.17
C ARG A 64 -1.33 -5.25 -1.31
N LYS A 65 -1.55 -4.69 -2.51
CA LYS A 65 -1.39 -3.24 -2.72
C LYS A 65 -2.41 -2.43 -1.92
N ARG A 66 -3.67 -2.87 -1.91
CA ARG A 66 -4.75 -2.25 -1.11
C ARG A 66 -4.47 -2.33 0.38
N TYR A 67 -3.96 -3.47 0.84
CA TYR A 67 -3.51 -3.65 2.23
C TYR A 67 -2.42 -2.64 2.60
N ASN A 68 -1.38 -2.50 1.77
CA ASN A 68 -0.31 -1.52 2.00
C ASN A 68 -0.83 -0.07 1.98
N PHE A 69 -1.76 0.25 1.07
CA PHE A 69 -2.41 1.56 1.03
C PHE A 69 -3.16 1.86 2.34
N HIS A 70 -3.94 0.89 2.84
CA HIS A 70 -4.71 1.07 4.07
C HIS A 70 -3.87 1.10 5.34
N ARG A 71 -2.64 0.56 5.30
CA ARG A 71 -1.67 0.64 6.39
C ARG A 71 -0.75 1.86 6.32
N ARG A 72 -0.87 2.66 5.28
CA ARG A 72 -0.04 3.85 5.13
C ARG A 72 -0.54 4.91 6.12
N GLU A 73 0.32 5.24 7.07
CA GLU A 73 0.15 6.31 8.06
C GLU A 73 1.36 7.23 7.97
N GLN A 74 1.19 8.51 8.27
CA GLN A 74 2.26 9.50 8.26
C GLN A 74 3.35 9.10 9.27
N GLU A 75 4.60 9.07 8.79
CA GLU A 75 5.76 8.64 9.59
C GLU A 75 6.22 9.75 10.56
N PRO A 76 6.91 9.42 11.67
CA PRO A 76 7.50 10.44 12.54
C PRO A 76 8.44 11.36 11.76
N GLY A 77 8.16 12.67 11.77
CA GLY A 77 8.97 13.67 11.06
C GLY A 77 8.65 13.81 9.57
N GLU A 78 7.74 13.00 9.03
CA GLU A 78 7.25 13.17 7.66
C GLU A 78 6.29 14.37 7.58
N SER A 79 6.48 15.26 6.59
CA SER A 79 5.54 16.36 6.35
C SER A 79 4.22 15.88 5.76
N VAL A 80 3.15 16.64 5.95
CA VAL A 80 1.84 16.33 5.37
C VAL A 80 1.88 16.23 3.84
N ASP A 81 2.77 16.99 3.20
CA ASP A 81 3.00 16.97 1.75
C ASP A 81 3.65 15.67 1.27
N SER A 82 4.74 15.26 1.91
CA SER A 82 5.42 13.99 1.60
C SER A 82 4.47 12.80 1.80
N TYR A 83 3.68 12.86 2.88
CA TYR A 83 2.67 11.85 3.15
C TYR A 83 1.61 11.79 2.04
N ALA A 84 1.05 12.92 1.64
CA ALA A 84 0.04 12.97 0.57
C ALA A 84 0.58 12.43 -0.77
N VAL A 85 1.82 12.77 -1.14
CA VAL A 85 2.47 12.25 -2.37
C VAL A 85 2.61 10.73 -2.29
N SER A 86 3.22 10.22 -1.21
CA SER A 86 3.39 8.79 -0.99
C SER A 86 2.05 8.03 -1.02
N LEU A 87 1.01 8.63 -0.45
CA LEU A 87 -0.32 8.05 -0.40
C LEU A 87 -0.98 7.99 -1.78
N ARG A 88 -0.86 9.04 -2.60
CA ARG A 88 -1.32 9.05 -4.00
C ARG A 88 -0.61 7.96 -4.80
N GLU A 89 0.70 7.81 -4.65
CA GLU A 89 1.46 6.75 -5.32
C GLU A 89 1.00 5.34 -4.91
N ALA A 90 0.75 5.12 -3.61
CA ALA A 90 0.22 3.86 -3.11
C ALA A 90 -1.18 3.57 -3.68
N GLY A 91 -2.07 4.56 -3.68
CA GLY A 91 -3.44 4.45 -4.16
C GLY A 91 -3.52 4.18 -5.67
N ALA A 92 -2.67 4.83 -6.48
CA ALA A 92 -2.65 4.66 -7.94
C ALA A 92 -2.42 3.21 -8.39
N ARG A 93 -1.76 2.40 -7.54
CA ARG A 93 -1.47 0.99 -7.84
C ARG A 93 -2.60 0.04 -7.42
N CYS A 94 -3.60 0.52 -6.69
CA CYS A 94 -4.64 -0.29 -6.05
C CYS A 94 -5.85 -0.62 -6.94
N GLY A 95 -5.86 -0.14 -8.19
CA GLY A 95 -6.96 -0.36 -9.13
C GLY A 95 -8.28 0.22 -8.63
N PHE A 96 -8.21 1.38 -7.99
CA PHE A 96 -9.36 2.23 -7.70
C PHE A 96 -9.58 3.18 -8.88
N HIS A 97 -10.82 3.59 -9.11
CA HIS A 97 -11.18 4.42 -10.26
C HIS A 97 -12.21 5.49 -9.89
N GLY A 98 -12.21 6.60 -10.64
CA GLY A 98 -13.20 7.69 -10.50
C GLY A 98 -13.35 8.18 -9.07
N ASP A 99 -14.60 8.40 -8.66
CA ASP A 99 -14.94 8.95 -7.34
C ASP A 99 -14.55 8.00 -6.19
N GLU A 100 -14.52 6.68 -6.43
CA GLU A 100 -14.05 5.72 -5.43
C GLU A 100 -12.59 6.00 -5.05
N TYR A 101 -11.75 6.29 -6.05
CA TYR A 101 -10.34 6.60 -5.81
C TYR A 101 -10.18 7.88 -4.99
N SER A 102 -10.88 8.94 -5.37
CA SER A 102 -10.86 10.23 -4.67
C SER A 102 -11.33 10.09 -3.22
N SER A 103 -12.47 9.42 -3.00
CA SER A 103 -13.02 9.19 -1.66
C SER A 103 -12.08 8.36 -0.78
N ARG A 104 -11.51 7.27 -1.32
CA ARG A 104 -10.56 6.44 -0.58
C ARG A 104 -9.28 7.19 -0.21
N LEU A 105 -8.77 8.04 -1.10
CA LEU A 105 -7.60 8.87 -0.81
C LEU A 105 -7.86 9.82 0.35
N VAL A 106 -9.00 10.52 0.33
CA VAL A 106 -9.39 11.43 1.42
C VAL A 106 -9.51 10.68 2.73
N ASN A 107 -10.26 9.58 2.74
CA ASN A 107 -10.48 8.79 3.96
C ASN A 107 -9.16 8.26 4.53
N GLN A 108 -8.29 7.70 3.69
CA GLN A 108 -6.99 7.19 4.14
C GLN A 108 -6.05 8.30 4.59
N PHE A 109 -6.08 9.46 3.92
CA PHE A 109 -5.29 10.61 4.32
C PHE A 109 -5.66 11.03 5.73
N ILE A 110 -6.95 11.27 6.01
CA ILE A 110 -7.45 11.65 7.34
C ILE A 110 -7.07 10.59 8.38
N LEU A 111 -7.35 9.31 8.11
CA LEU A 111 -7.08 8.21 9.04
C LEU A 111 -5.59 8.11 9.41
N GLY A 112 -4.71 8.26 8.43
CA GLY A 112 -3.27 8.09 8.61
C GLY A 112 -2.50 9.32 9.06
N LEU A 113 -3.12 10.51 9.21
CA LEU A 113 -2.43 11.68 9.76
C LEU A 113 -1.94 11.44 11.19
N ARG A 114 -0.77 11.94 11.58
CA ARG A 114 -0.30 11.78 12.98
C ARG A 114 -1.00 12.73 13.94
N ASP A 115 -1.26 13.95 13.51
CA ASP A 115 -1.86 14.96 14.36
C ASP A 115 -3.37 14.72 14.53
N LYS A 116 -3.75 14.28 15.73
CA LYS A 116 -5.14 13.99 16.08
C LYS A 116 -6.03 15.23 16.09
N ALA A 117 -5.47 16.42 16.35
CA ALA A 117 -6.23 17.66 16.27
C ALA A 117 -6.65 17.95 14.82
N THR A 118 -5.70 17.81 13.87
CA THR A 118 -5.99 17.91 12.44
C THR A 118 -7.00 16.84 11.98
N GLN A 119 -6.86 15.58 12.43
CA GLN A 119 -7.84 14.53 12.12
C GLN A 119 -9.25 14.94 12.55
N ASN A 120 -9.41 15.36 13.80
CA ASN A 120 -10.71 15.77 14.34
C ASN A 120 -11.30 16.96 13.59
N LYS A 121 -10.46 17.93 13.20
CA LYS A 121 -10.91 19.08 12.40
C LYS A 121 -11.44 18.64 11.04
N LEU A 122 -10.71 17.76 10.34
CA LEU A 122 -11.13 17.22 9.04
C LEU A 122 -12.38 16.34 9.12
N LEU A 123 -12.64 15.71 10.26
CA LEU A 123 -13.88 14.96 10.49
C LEU A 123 -15.09 15.87 10.76
N GLN A 124 -14.87 17.03 11.38
CA GLN A 124 -15.91 18.05 11.59
C GLN A 124 -16.22 18.86 10.33
N GLU A 125 -15.20 19.06 9.48
CA GLU A 125 -15.29 19.75 8.20
C GLU A 125 -14.80 18.83 7.08
N PRO A 126 -15.64 17.86 6.64
CA PRO A 126 -15.24 16.86 5.65
C PRO A 126 -14.79 17.51 4.33
N PRO A 127 -13.55 17.25 3.87
CA PRO A 127 -13.05 17.79 2.62
C PRO A 127 -13.64 17.05 1.41
N ASN A 128 -13.87 17.77 0.31
CA ASN A 128 -14.39 17.19 -0.94
C ASN A 128 -13.28 16.50 -1.76
N SER A 129 -12.03 16.88 -1.55
CA SER A 129 -10.88 16.36 -2.27
C SER A 129 -9.66 16.20 -1.36
N LEU A 130 -8.67 15.44 -1.82
CA LEU A 130 -7.39 15.30 -1.11
C LEU A 130 -6.65 16.64 -1.03
N ASP A 131 -6.79 17.52 -2.03
CA ASP A 131 -6.13 18.82 -2.03
C ASP A 131 -6.76 19.78 -1.00
N ASP A 132 -8.08 19.71 -0.81
CA ASP A 132 -8.77 20.44 0.27
C ASP A 132 -8.29 19.96 1.65
N ALA A 133 -8.21 18.63 1.82
CA ALA A 133 -7.72 18.03 3.06
C ALA A 133 -6.27 18.43 3.36
N LEU A 134 -5.42 18.43 2.34
CA LEU A 134 -4.01 18.79 2.44
C LEU A 134 -3.83 20.28 2.77
N LEU A 135 -4.65 21.16 2.20
CA LEU A 135 -4.62 22.59 2.51
C LEU A 135 -4.90 22.85 4.00
N ILE A 136 -5.90 22.18 4.57
CA ILE A 136 -6.21 22.27 6.00
C ILE A 136 -5.05 21.72 6.83
N ALA A 137 -4.55 20.53 6.48
CA ALA A 137 -3.44 19.89 7.20
C ALA A 137 -2.17 20.75 7.20
N ARG A 138 -1.82 21.40 6.08
CA ARG A 138 -0.68 22.33 5.98
C ARG A 138 -0.81 23.51 6.95
N ARG A 139 -2.00 24.09 7.09
CA ARG A 139 -2.24 25.22 8.01
C ARG A 139 -1.98 24.80 9.46
N PHE A 140 -2.43 23.60 9.83
CA PHE A 140 -2.19 23.06 11.18
C PHE A 140 -0.72 22.69 11.40
N GLU A 141 -0.05 22.10 10.40
CA GLU A 141 1.38 21.79 10.47
C GLU A 141 2.21 23.06 10.71
N ALA A 142 1.93 24.15 9.96
CA ALA A 142 2.61 25.43 10.12
C ALA A 142 2.33 26.10 11.48
N ALA A 143 1.09 26.03 11.97
CA ALA A 143 0.73 26.54 13.29
C ALA A 143 1.47 25.78 14.40
N ASN A 144 1.51 24.44 14.31
CA ASN A 144 2.22 23.59 15.25
C ASN A 144 3.74 23.82 15.23
N ALA A 145 4.33 24.04 14.05
CA ALA A 145 5.73 24.39 13.92
C ALA A 145 6.04 25.73 14.62
N THR A 146 5.22 26.76 14.37
CA THR A 146 5.35 28.08 15.00
C THR A 146 5.25 27.98 16.52
N MET A 147 4.25 27.27 17.04
CA MET A 147 4.08 27.08 18.50
C MET A 147 5.27 26.37 19.15
N LYS A 148 5.84 25.35 18.49
CA LYS A 148 7.04 24.65 18.98
C LYS A 148 8.25 25.58 19.06
N THR A 149 8.44 26.44 18.06
CA THR A 149 9.53 27.42 18.04
C THR A 149 9.37 28.42 19.19
N LEU A 150 8.18 28.99 19.38
CA LEU A 150 7.90 29.93 20.47
C LEU A 150 8.10 29.29 21.86
N ALA A 151 7.65 28.05 22.04
CA ALA A 151 7.84 27.31 23.29
C ALA A 151 9.33 27.08 23.59
N ARG A 152 10.15 26.78 22.57
CA ARG A 152 11.60 26.60 22.72
C ARG A 152 12.31 27.90 23.09
N GLU A 153 11.91 29.01 22.47
CA GLU A 153 12.47 30.32 22.80
C GLU A 153 12.14 30.74 24.24
N ALA A 154 10.93 30.44 24.73
CA ALA A 154 10.54 30.70 26.11
C ALA A 154 11.36 29.88 27.12
N THR A 155 11.64 28.59 26.84
CA THR A 155 12.45 27.75 27.73
C THR A 155 13.92 28.16 27.74
N GLU A 156 14.49 28.51 26.58
CA GLU A 156 15.87 29.01 26.47
C GLU A 156 16.09 30.36 27.17
N LYS A 157 15.08 31.24 27.16
CA LYS A 157 15.14 32.53 27.86
C LYS A 157 15.02 32.36 29.38
N SER A 158 14.22 31.40 29.83
CA SER A 158 14.10 31.05 31.25
C SER A 158 15.41 30.47 31.80
N SER A 159 16.04 29.51 31.10
CA SER A 159 17.29 28.89 31.54
C SER A 159 18.49 29.83 31.55
N ARG A 160 18.56 30.79 30.62
CA ARG A 160 19.58 31.86 30.64
C ARG A 160 19.46 32.80 31.84
N THR A 161 18.24 33.00 32.36
CA THR A 161 18.01 33.90 33.50
C THR A 161 18.41 33.24 34.82
N THR A 162 18.33 31.91 34.92
CA THR A 162 18.68 31.15 36.14
C THR A 162 20.17 30.92 36.36
N ILE A 163 21.01 30.99 35.32
CA ILE A 163 22.48 30.77 35.41
C ILE A 163 23.23 32.08 35.68
N GLY A 164 22.60 33.23 35.43
CA GLY A 164 23.20 34.56 35.61
C GLY A 164 22.88 35.25 36.94
N SER A 165 22.30 34.54 37.91
CA SER A 165 22.07 35.01 39.30
C SER A 165 22.89 34.17 40.27
#